data_AF-A0A3G2M0E5-F1
#
_entry.id   AF-A0A3G2M0E5-F1
#
_cell.length_a   1.000
_cell.length_b   1.000
_cell.length_c   1.000
_cell.angle_alpha   90.00
_cell.angle_beta   90.00
_cell.angle_gamma   90.00
#
_symmetry.space_group_name_H-M   'P 1'
#
loop_
_entity.id
_entity.type
_entity.pdbx_description
1 polymer ?
#
loop_
_entity_poly.entity_id
_entity_poly.type
_entity_poly.pdbx_seq_one_letter_code
_entity_poly.pdbx_strand_id
1 'polypeptide(L)'
;LMGSNMQRQAVPLLREEAPFVGTGMETRAAYDSRICIVNKHDGVVTSVDAENIVVERKGGKESDTYQLTKFKKTNQGTCFN
;
A
#
# COMPACT_ATOMS: atom_id res chain seq x y z
N LEU A 1 14.67 -8.29 21.58
CA LEU A 1 14.91 -6.87 21.90
C LEU A 1 15.52 -6.11 20.72
N MET A 2 16.66 -6.54 20.17
CA MET A 2 17.29 -5.86 19.02
C MET A 2 16.49 -6.02 17.71
N GLY A 3 16.00 -7.22 17.39
CA GLY A 3 15.26 -7.48 16.14
C GLY A 3 14.01 -6.61 15.94
N SER A 4 13.18 -6.45 16.97
CA SER A 4 11.99 -5.58 16.90
C SER A 4 12.36 -4.10 16.70
N ASN A 5 13.46 -3.63 17.27
CA ASN A 5 13.92 -2.26 17.05
C ASN A 5 14.59 -2.06 15.68
N MET A 6 15.22 -3.11 15.14
CA MET A 6 15.75 -3.11 13.77
C MET A 6 14.63 -3.00 12.73
N GLN A 7 13.48 -3.65 12.95
CA GLN A 7 12.33 -3.56 12.04
C GLN A 7 11.83 -2.12 11.86
N ARG A 8 11.83 -1.31 12.92
CA ARG A 8 11.45 0.12 12.86
C ARG A 8 12.44 0.98 12.06
N GLN A 9 13.65 0.50 11.87
CA GLN A 9 14.72 1.20 11.13
C GLN A 9 14.84 0.72 9.69
N ALA A 10 14.00 -0.23 9.27
CA ALA A 10 13.98 -0.69 7.90
C ALA A 10 13.70 0.48 6.95
N VAL A 11 14.39 0.46 5.81
CA VAL A 11 14.22 1.43 4.72
C VAL A 11 13.48 0.76 3.56
N PRO A 12 12.59 1.48 2.86
CA PRO A 12 11.90 0.94 1.70
C PRO A 12 12.90 0.68 0.57
N LEU A 13 12.82 -0.51 -0.02
CA LEU A 13 13.62 -0.91 -1.17
C LEU A 13 12.87 -0.57 -2.47
N LEU A 14 13.56 -0.58 -3.61
CA LEU A 14 12.92 -0.47 -4.92
C LEU A 14 12.18 -1.75 -5.35
N ARG A 15 12.59 -2.87 -4.77
CA ARG A 15 12.00 -4.19 -4.99
C ARG A 15 11.83 -4.86 -3.64
N GLU A 16 10.64 -4.72 -3.08
CA GLU A 16 10.21 -5.35 -1.85
C GLU A 16 9.85 -6.82 -2.07
N GLU A 17 10.26 -7.68 -1.15
CA GLU A 17 9.92 -9.10 -1.15
C GLU A 17 9.45 -9.49 0.26
N ALA A 18 8.37 -10.26 0.33
CA ALA A 18 7.86 -10.78 1.59
C ALA A 18 8.82 -11.83 2.17
N PRO A 19 8.91 -11.98 3.51
CA PRO A 19 9.75 -13.00 4.11
C PRO A 19 9.27 -14.41 3.74
N PHE A 20 10.20 -15.33 3.44
CA PHE A 20 9.88 -16.73 3.14
C PHE A 20 9.19 -17.46 4.30
N VAL A 21 9.51 -17.06 5.53
CA VAL A 21 8.90 -17.57 6.76
C VAL A 21 8.33 -16.38 7.52
N GLY A 22 7.00 -16.31 7.58
CA GLY A 22 6.26 -15.22 8.23
C GLY A 22 5.61 -15.65 9.54
N THR A 23 5.04 -14.67 10.23
CA THR A 23 4.32 -14.82 11.50
C THR A 23 2.80 -14.77 11.32
N GLY A 24 2.31 -14.28 10.18
CA GLY A 24 0.90 -14.00 9.91
C GLY A 24 0.47 -12.58 10.28
N MET A 25 1.33 -11.81 10.97
CA MET A 25 1.05 -10.41 11.34
C MET A 25 1.29 -9.44 10.19
N GLU A 26 2.01 -9.85 9.15
CA GLU A 26 2.49 -9.00 8.06
C GLU A 26 1.33 -8.32 7.32
N THR A 27 0.29 -9.09 6.95
CA THR A 27 -0.89 -8.56 6.24
C THR A 27 -1.65 -7.56 7.09
N ARG A 28 -1.84 -7.86 8.39
CA ARG A 28 -2.55 -6.97 9.29
C ARG A 28 -1.77 -5.69 9.55
N ALA A 29 -0.45 -5.80 9.76
CA ALA A 29 0.43 -4.65 9.93
C ALA A 29 0.44 -3.75 8.69
N ALA A 30 0.51 -4.33 7.48
CA ALA A 30 0.46 -3.57 6.24
C ALA A 30 -0.89 -2.84 6.07
N TYR A 31 -2.00 -3.53 6.30
CA TYR A 31 -3.35 -2.96 6.22
C TYR A 31 -3.58 -1.83 7.24
N ASP A 32 -3.24 -2.07 8.51
CA ASP A 32 -3.47 -1.11 9.59
C ASP A 32 -2.52 0.09 9.53
N SER A 33 -1.36 -0.04 8.85
CA SER A 33 -0.43 1.08 8.64
C SER A 33 -0.99 2.19 7.76
N ARG A 34 -2.05 1.91 6.97
CA ARG A 34 -2.64 2.81 5.96
C ARG A 34 -1.68 3.28 4.86
N ILE A 35 -0.58 2.55 4.67
CA ILE A 35 0.35 2.78 3.57
C ILE A 35 -0.24 2.24 2.26
N CYS A 36 -0.92 1.10 2.32
CA CYS A 36 -1.61 0.50 1.19
C CYS A 36 -2.94 1.24 0.91
N ILE A 37 -3.25 1.41 -0.37
CA ILE A 37 -4.56 1.89 -0.81
C ILE A 37 -5.53 0.70 -0.74
N VAL A 38 -6.62 0.88 0.00
CA VAL A 38 -7.65 -0.13 0.21
C VAL A 38 -8.95 0.35 -0.45
N ASN A 39 -9.62 -0.55 -1.16
CA ASN A 39 -10.92 -0.28 -1.73
C ASN A 39 -11.96 0.00 -0.64
N LYS A 40 -12.68 1.11 -0.77
CA LYS A 40 -13.77 1.49 0.14
C LYS A 40 -15.06 0.70 -0.13
N HIS A 41 -15.26 0.33 -1.39
CA HIS A 41 -16.47 -0.32 -1.87
C HIS A 41 -16.11 -1.50 -2.78
N ASP A 42 -16.97 -2.52 -2.77
CA ASP A 42 -16.87 -3.62 -3.73
C ASP A 42 -17.11 -3.10 -5.14
N GLY A 43 -16.30 -3.56 -6.09
CA GLY A 43 -16.35 -3.05 -7.46
C GLY A 43 -15.42 -3.79 -8.41
N VAL A 44 -15.41 -3.34 -9.66
CA VAL A 44 -14.55 -3.85 -10.74
C VAL A 44 -13.64 -2.73 -11.22
N VAL A 45 -12.36 -3.03 -11.40
CA VAL A 45 -11.38 -2.07 -11.92
C VAL A 45 -11.71 -1.78 -13.39
N THR A 46 -11.88 -0.50 -13.73
CA THR A 46 -12.19 -0.07 -15.10
C THR A 46 -11.01 0.59 -15.80
N SER A 47 -10.13 1.26 -15.05
CA SER A 47 -8.92 1.88 -15.58
C SER A 47 -7.78 1.82 -14.56
N VAL A 48 -6.56 1.63 -15.06
CA VAL A 48 -5.33 1.63 -14.27
C VAL A 48 -4.29 2.45 -15.02
N ASP A 49 -3.73 3.46 -14.35
CA ASP A 49 -2.58 4.21 -14.82
C ASP A 49 -1.51 4.29 -13.70
N ALA A 50 -0.41 5.00 -13.96
CA ALA A 50 0.71 5.10 -13.02
C ALA A 50 0.42 6.00 -11.80
N GLU A 51 -0.64 6.80 -11.86
CA GLU A 51 -1.01 7.81 -10.88
C GLU A 51 -2.39 7.55 -10.24
N ASN A 52 -3.27 6.78 -10.88
CA ASN A 52 -4.66 6.61 -10.52
C ASN A 52 -5.16 5.21 -10.87
N ILE A 53 -6.06 4.71 -10.03
CA ILE A 53 -6.84 3.49 -10.26
C ILE A 53 -8.31 3.87 -10.16
N VAL A 54 -9.10 3.52 -11.17
CA VAL A 54 -10.55 3.76 -11.20
C VAL A 54 -11.28 2.43 -11.01
N VAL A 55 -12.16 2.39 -10.01
CA VAL A 55 -12.96 1.22 -9.67
C VAL A 55 -14.44 1.58 -9.79
N GLU A 56 -15.18 0.88 -10.64
CA GLU A 56 -16.63 1.01 -10.74
C GLU A 56 -17.30 0.20 -9.62
N ARG A 57 -18.19 0.83 -8.86
CA ARG A 57 -18.87 0.19 -7.73
C ARG A 57 -19.87 -0.86 -8.20
N LYS A 58 -19.95 -1.96 -7.45
CA LYS A 58 -20.94 -3.02 -7.67
C LYS A 58 -22.36 -2.46 -7.47
N GLY A 59 -23.16 -2.44 -8.53
CA GLY A 59 -24.53 -1.89 -8.52
C GLY A 59 -24.74 -0.62 -9.36
N GLY A 60 -23.66 -0.03 -9.90
CA GLY A 60 -23.71 0.89 -11.04
C GLY A 60 -23.59 2.40 -10.75
N LYS A 61 -23.13 3.09 -11.81
CA LYS A 61 -22.90 4.54 -12.08
C LYS A 61 -21.81 5.27 -11.31
N GLU A 62 -21.52 4.92 -10.07
CA GLU A 62 -20.47 5.60 -9.31
C GLU A 62 -19.12 4.89 -9.44
N SER A 63 -18.06 5.67 -9.60
CA SER A 63 -16.69 5.18 -9.63
C SER A 63 -15.88 5.82 -8.51
N ASP A 64 -15.02 5.02 -7.90
CA ASP A 64 -14.01 5.47 -6.95
C ASP A 64 -12.68 5.63 -7.68
N THR A 65 -12.12 6.84 -7.64
CA THR A 65 -10.77 7.12 -8.13
C THR A 65 -9.80 7.15 -6.95
N TYR A 66 -8.78 6.31 -7.02
CA TYR A 66 -7.72 6.21 -6.03
C TYR A 66 -6.43 6.76 -6.59
N GLN A 67 -5.91 7.84 -6.01
CA GLN A 67 -4.63 8.43 -6.42
C GLN A 67 -3.45 7.71 -5.75
N LEU A 68 -2.49 7.25 -6.55
CA LEU A 68 -1.24 6.65 -6.13
C LEU A 68 -0.26 7.75 -5.72
N THR A 69 0.31 7.63 -4.52
CA THR A 69 1.35 8.57 -4.07
C THR A 69 2.71 8.13 -4.61
N LYS A 70 3.20 8.78 -5.67
CA LYS A 70 4.46 8.44 -6.32
C LYS A 70 5.61 9.34 -5.89
N PHE A 71 6.78 8.75 -5.65
CA PHE A 71 8.07 9.41 -5.40
C PHE A 71 8.04 10.52 -4.33
N LYS A 72 7.23 10.33 -3.28
CA LYS A 72 7.11 11.31 -2.20
C LYS A 72 8.22 11.12 -1.18
N LYS A 73 8.92 12.20 -0.82
CA LYS A 73 9.94 12.19 0.24
C LYS A 73 9.29 12.06 1.63
N THR A 74 9.79 11.13 2.45
CA THR A 74 9.39 11.00 3.86
C THR A 74 10.23 11.90 4.77
N ASN A 75 9.83 12.05 6.03
CA ASN A 75 10.56 12.83 7.04
C ASN A 75 11.98 12.30 7.29
N GLN A 76 12.19 10.99 7.13
CA GLN A 76 13.49 10.32 7.27
C GLN A 76 14.29 10.30 5.96
N GLY A 77 13.81 10.96 4.91
CA GLY A 77 14.50 11.06 3.62
C GLY A 77 14.40 9.82 2.74
N THR A 78 13.50 8.89 3.06
CA THR A 78 13.20 7.72 2.21
C THR A 78 12.13 8.04 1.17
N CYS A 79 11.97 7.17 0.17
CA CYS A 79 10.95 7.29 -0.87
C CYS A 79 9.66 6.57 -0.47
N PHE A 80 8.52 7.23 -0.70
CA PHE A 80 7.17 6.66 -0.59
C PHE A 80 6.57 6.56 -2.01
N ASN A 81 6.12 5.37 -2.39
CA ASN A 81 5.71 5.01 -3.75
C ASN A 81 4.53 4.03 -3.76
#